data_AF-A0A6H2DPW6-F1
#
_entry.id   AF-A0A6H2DPW6-F1
#
_cell.length_a   1.000
_cell.length_b   1.000
_cell.length_c   1.000
_cell.angle_alpha   90.00
_cell.angle_beta   90.00
_cell.angle_gamma   90.00
#
_symmetry.space_group_name_H-M   'P 1'
#
loop_
_entity.id
_entity.type
_entity.pdbx_description
1 polymer ?
#
loop_
_entity_poly.entity_id
_entity_poly.type
_entity_poly.pdbx_seq_one_letter_code
_entity_poly.pdbx_strand_id
1 'polypeptide(L)'
;MDSADIFNDMVGNLKGELSDGYSLISEFVERQGRLLAKQADHLAKTRVDGYLKDEDELFTYFLDGLARDTVNMVRSLAMLTVLTIEKAWNAVANALWGGLTTILTAAGFPVPLIPKAPPSV
;
A
#
# COMPACT_ATOMS: atom_id res chain seq x y z
N MET A 1 13.88 28.12 -5.38
CA MET A 1 12.45 27.79 -5.45
C MET A 1 11.83 28.62 -6.55
N ASP A 2 11.71 28.04 -7.73
CA ASP A 2 10.90 28.52 -8.84
C ASP A 2 9.89 27.44 -9.26
N SER A 3 9.19 27.64 -10.39
CA SER A 3 8.21 26.66 -10.87
C SER A 3 8.82 25.31 -11.26
N ALA A 4 10.07 25.29 -11.72
CA ALA A 4 10.76 24.06 -12.08
C ALA A 4 11.13 23.26 -10.82
N ASP A 5 11.58 23.95 -9.76
CA ASP A 5 11.83 23.32 -8.46
C ASP A 5 10.55 22.65 -7.92
N ILE A 6 9.42 23.36 -7.90
CA ILE A 6 8.14 22.83 -7.41
C ILE A 6 7.71 21.59 -8.21
N PHE A 7 7.80 21.67 -9.54
CA PHE A 7 7.43 20.54 -10.39
C PHE A 7 8.34 19.32 -10.15
N ASN A 8 9.66 19.55 -10.01
CA ASN A 8 10.61 18.48 -9.72
C ASN A 8 10.33 17.84 -8.36
N ASP A 9 10.02 18.64 -7.33
CA ASP A 9 9.63 18.13 -6.01
C ASP A 9 8.34 17.31 -6.08
N MET A 10 7.33 17.77 -6.81
CA MET A 10 6.08 17.02 -7.01
C MET A 10 6.34 15.66 -7.66
N VAL A 11 7.11 15.63 -8.75
CA VAL A 11 7.43 14.38 -9.47
C VAL A 11 8.32 13.47 -8.64
N GLY A 12 9.31 14.03 -7.94
CA GLY A 12 10.21 13.29 -7.06
C GLY A 12 9.46 12.61 -5.92
N ASN A 13 8.63 13.37 -5.21
CA ASN A 13 7.83 12.88 -4.09
C ASN A 13 6.79 11.84 -4.54
N LEU A 14 6.12 12.07 -5.68
CA LEU A 14 5.19 11.10 -6.27
C LEU A 14 5.89 9.76 -6.54
N LYS A 15 7.05 9.80 -7.20
CA LYS A 15 7.81 8.61 -7.53
C LYS A 15 8.32 7.89 -6.27
N GLY A 16 8.77 8.65 -5.27
CA GLY A 16 9.21 8.11 -3.98
C GLY A 16 8.11 7.30 -3.30
N GLU A 17 6.96 7.91 -3.05
CA GLU A 17 5.85 7.25 -2.35
C GLU A 17 5.30 6.04 -3.12
N LEU A 18 5.19 6.13 -4.45
CA LEU A 18 4.75 4.99 -5.26
C LEU A 18 5.76 3.84 -5.25
N SER A 19 7.07 4.14 -5.29
CA SER A 19 8.13 3.14 -5.22
C SER A 19 8.17 2.43 -3.86
N ASP A 20 8.07 3.20 -2.78
CA ASP A 20 8.06 2.66 -1.42
C ASP A 20 6.80 1.81 -1.18
N GLY A 21 5.64 2.30 -1.62
CA GLY A 21 4.39 1.54 -1.54
C GLY A 21 4.40 0.26 -2.37
N TYR A 22 4.95 0.29 -3.59
CA TYR A 22 5.13 -0.92 -4.40
C TYR A 22 6.03 -1.95 -3.71
N SER A 23 7.14 -1.50 -3.11
CA SER A 23 8.07 -2.38 -2.39
C SER A 23 7.37 -3.06 -1.21
N LEU A 24 6.65 -2.28 -0.39
CA LEU A 24 5.88 -2.80 0.73
C LEU A 24 4.82 -3.83 0.31
N ILE A 25 4.06 -3.51 -0.74
CA ILE A 25 3.04 -4.41 -1.31
C ILE A 25 3.68 -5.71 -1.82
N SER A 26 4.78 -5.60 -2.56
CA SER A 26 5.48 -6.74 -3.13
C SER A 26 5.99 -7.68 -2.04
N GLU A 27 6.67 -7.15 -1.02
CA GLU A 27 7.14 -7.94 0.12
C GLU A 27 5.99 -8.59 0.90
N PHE A 28 4.86 -7.89 1.07
CA PHE A 28 3.68 -8.45 1.71
C PHE A 28 3.13 -9.63 0.91
N VAL A 29 2.94 -9.46 -0.40
CA VAL A 29 2.41 -10.49 -1.29
C VAL A 29 3.34 -11.70 -1.35
N GLU A 30 4.64 -11.48 -1.45
CA GLU A 30 5.63 -12.57 -1.48
C GLU A 30 5.61 -13.39 -0.19
N ARG A 31 5.53 -12.74 0.98
CA ARG A 31 5.48 -13.44 2.27
C ARG A 31 4.17 -14.21 2.44
N GLN A 32 3.04 -13.54 2.30
CA GLN A 32 1.72 -14.15 2.54
C GLN A 32 1.38 -15.18 1.47
N GLY A 33 1.58 -14.85 0.20
CA GLY A 33 1.31 -15.75 -0.92
C GLY A 33 2.14 -17.03 -0.85
N ARG A 34 3.41 -16.95 -0.42
CA ARG A 34 4.24 -18.14 -0.23
C ARG A 34 3.73 -19.05 0.89
N LEU A 35 3.23 -18.48 1.99
CA LEU A 35 2.67 -19.26 3.10
C LEU A 35 1.37 -19.95 2.68
N LEU A 36 0.47 -19.23 2.01
CA LEU A 36 -0.78 -19.81 1.49
C LEU A 36 -0.52 -20.90 0.46
N ALA A 37 0.44 -20.69 -0.45
CA ALA A 37 0.82 -21.71 -1.43
C ALA A 37 1.36 -22.98 -0.75
N LYS A 38 2.19 -22.83 0.29
CA LYS A 38 2.68 -23.99 1.08
C LYS A 38 1.54 -24.68 1.84
N GLN A 39 0.60 -23.93 2.40
CA GLN A 39 -0.55 -24.49 3.09
C GLN A 39 -1.43 -25.28 2.11
N ALA A 40 -1.68 -24.74 0.92
CA ALA A 40 -2.43 -25.40 -0.14
C ALA A 40 -1.75 -26.71 -0.60
N ASP A 41 -0.44 -26.67 -0.86
CA ASP A 41 0.34 -27.87 -1.23
C ASP A 41 0.30 -28.94 -0.13
N HIS A 42 0.48 -28.52 1.13
CA HIS A 42 0.42 -29.44 2.26
C HIS A 42 -0.97 -30.08 2.39
N LEU A 43 -2.03 -29.27 2.29
CA LEU A 43 -3.42 -29.72 2.38
C LEU A 43 -3.78 -30.70 1.25
N ALA A 44 -3.31 -30.44 0.03
CA ALA A 44 -3.47 -31.35 -1.10
C ALA A 44 -2.77 -32.69 -0.86
N LYS A 45 -1.50 -32.67 -0.40
CA LYS A 45 -0.74 -33.89 -0.12
C LYS A 45 -1.35 -34.73 0.99
N THR A 46 -1.78 -34.12 2.09
CA THR A 46 -2.40 -34.84 3.21
C THR A 46 -3.78 -35.37 2.89
N ARG A 47 -4.49 -34.77 1.93
CA ARG A 47 -5.76 -35.31 1.40
C ARG A 47 -5.57 -36.55 0.53
N VAL A 48 -4.46 -36.67 -0.21
CA VAL A 48 -4.24 -37.84 -1.07
C VAL A 48 -3.78 -39.05 -0.24
N ASP A 49 -2.76 -38.85 0.61
CA ASP A 49 -2.05 -39.97 1.26
C ASP A 49 -1.78 -39.75 2.76
N GLY A 50 -2.36 -38.71 3.36
CA GLY A 50 -2.13 -38.36 4.77
C GLY A 50 -3.35 -38.57 5.66
N TYR A 51 -3.31 -37.93 6.83
CA TYR A 51 -4.37 -38.03 7.83
C TYR A 51 -5.72 -37.44 7.39
N LEU A 52 -5.78 -36.75 6.24
CA LEU A 52 -7.02 -36.18 5.69
C LEU A 52 -7.66 -37.06 4.61
N LYS A 53 -7.10 -38.24 4.31
CA LYS A 53 -7.52 -39.08 3.18
C LYS A 53 -9.01 -39.44 3.19
N ASP A 54 -9.52 -39.80 4.36
CA ASP A 54 -10.90 -40.22 4.55
C ASP A 54 -11.66 -39.29 5.52
N GLU A 55 -11.07 -38.13 5.87
CA GLU A 55 -11.60 -37.15 6.83
C GLU A 55 -12.21 -35.93 6.11
N ASP A 56 -13.34 -36.13 5.44
CA ASP A 56 -13.97 -35.12 4.56
C ASP A 56 -14.36 -33.82 5.29
N GLU A 57 -14.92 -33.93 6.49
CA GLU A 57 -15.33 -32.77 7.29
C GLU A 57 -14.11 -31.95 7.74
N LEU A 58 -13.05 -32.62 8.20
CA LEU A 58 -11.82 -31.97 8.64
C LEU A 58 -11.07 -31.34 7.46
N PHE A 59 -11.05 -32.00 6.30
CA PHE A 59 -10.49 -31.44 5.08
C PHE A 59 -11.24 -30.18 4.65
N THR A 60 -12.57 -30.19 4.69
CA THR A 60 -13.42 -29.02 4.38
C THR A 60 -13.14 -27.87 5.35
N TYR A 61 -13.03 -28.16 6.65
CA TYR A 61 -12.68 -27.15 7.65
C TYR A 61 -11.34 -26.45 7.35
N PHE A 62 -10.31 -27.21 6.95
CA PHE A 62 -9.02 -26.63 6.57
C PHE A 62 -9.07 -25.85 5.24
N LEU A 63 -9.85 -26.33 4.26
CA LEU A 63 -10.09 -25.60 3.01
C LEU A 63 -10.76 -24.26 3.25
N ASP A 64 -11.78 -24.21 4.12
CA ASP A 64 -12.44 -22.98 4.49
C ASP A 64 -11.48 -22.01 5.21
N GLY A 65 -10.56 -22.54 6.03
CA GLY A 65 -9.47 -21.77 6.62
C GLY A 65 -8.59 -21.10 5.57
N LEU A 66 -8.08 -21.90 4.63
CA LEU A 66 -7.25 -21.43 3.52
C LEU A 66 -7.97 -20.37 2.66
N ALA A 67 -9.27 -20.56 2.41
CA ALA A 67 -10.09 -19.60 1.67
C ALA A 67 -10.23 -18.27 2.44
N ARG A 68 -10.50 -18.32 3.75
CA ARG A 68 -10.57 -17.12 4.60
C ARG A 68 -9.24 -16.36 4.63
N ASP A 69 -8.13 -17.07 4.78
CA ASP A 69 -6.81 -16.46 4.83
C ASP A 69 -6.44 -15.81 3.48
N THR A 70 -6.84 -16.44 2.38
CA THR A 70 -6.71 -15.85 1.03
C THR A 70 -7.52 -14.56 0.88
N VAL A 71 -8.77 -14.55 1.32
CA VAL A 71 -9.61 -13.34 1.30
C VAL A 71 -9.00 -12.23 2.16
N ASN A 72 -8.47 -12.57 3.33
CA ASN A 72 -7.81 -11.61 4.21
C ASN A 72 -6.56 -11.01 3.57
N MET A 73 -5.71 -11.84 2.93
CA MET A 73 -4.55 -11.36 2.18
C MET A 73 -4.96 -10.36 1.09
N VAL A 74 -6.00 -10.64 0.31
CA VAL A 74 -6.47 -9.74 -0.77
C VAL A 74 -7.03 -8.44 -0.19
N ARG A 75 -7.75 -8.48 0.93
CA ARG A 75 -8.23 -7.26 1.62
C ARG A 75 -7.07 -6.39 2.10
N SER A 76 -6.05 -6.99 2.68
CA SER A 76 -4.84 -6.26 3.10
C SER A 76 -4.11 -5.66 1.91
N LEU A 77 -4.01 -6.38 0.78
CA LEU A 77 -3.43 -5.84 -0.46
C LEU A 77 -4.20 -4.60 -0.95
N ALA A 78 -5.53 -4.66 -0.97
CA ALA A 78 -6.36 -3.52 -1.36
C ALA A 78 -6.12 -2.31 -0.43
N MET A 79 -6.09 -2.54 0.88
CA MET A 79 -5.83 -1.48 1.87
C MET A 79 -4.45 -0.85 1.68
N LEU A 80 -3.39 -1.65 1.50
CA LEU A 80 -2.04 -1.15 1.25
C LEU A 80 -1.96 -0.34 -0.05
N THR A 81 -2.71 -0.74 -1.07
CA THR A 81 -2.78 -0.04 -2.35
C THR A 81 -3.43 1.34 -2.19
N VAL A 82 -4.56 1.42 -1.49
CA VAL A 82 -5.25 2.69 -1.22
C VAL A 82 -4.33 3.62 -0.41
N LEU A 83 -3.72 3.12 0.67
CA LEU A 83 -2.78 3.89 1.49
C LEU A 83 -1.59 4.42 0.68
N THR A 84 -1.08 3.63 -0.27
CA THR A 84 0.01 4.05 -1.17
C THR A 84 -0.43 5.21 -2.04
N ILE A 85 -1.64 5.14 -2.61
CA ILE A 85 -2.21 6.21 -3.44
C ILE A 85 -2.44 7.47 -2.61
N GLU A 86 -3.00 7.35 -1.40
CA GLU A 86 -3.23 8.47 -0.49
C GLU A 86 -1.92 9.18 -0.14
N LYS A 87 -0.88 8.42 0.22
CA LYS A 87 0.45 9.00 0.50
C LYS A 87 1.04 9.72 -0.71
N ALA A 88 1.00 9.09 -1.87
CA ALA A 88 1.48 9.68 -3.12
C ALA A 88 0.74 10.98 -3.47
N TRP A 89 -0.59 10.99 -3.32
CA TRP A 89 -1.42 12.17 -3.50
C TRP A 89 -1.02 13.29 -2.53
N ASN A 90 -0.93 12.97 -1.25
CA ASN A 90 -0.57 13.93 -0.21
C ASN A 90 0.83 14.50 -0.42
N ALA A 91 1.79 13.69 -0.87
CA ALA A 91 3.15 14.13 -1.13
C ALA A 91 3.23 15.13 -2.30
N VAL A 92 2.43 14.93 -3.35
CA VAL A 92 2.29 15.89 -4.46
C VAL A 92 1.65 17.20 -4.00
N ALA A 93 0.55 17.12 -3.25
CA ALA A 93 -0.13 18.30 -2.72
C ALA A 93 0.81 19.11 -1.81
N ASN A 94 1.51 18.44 -0.89
CA ASN A 94 2.46 19.05 0.02
C ASN A 94 3.63 19.72 -0.72
N ALA A 95 4.15 19.12 -1.78
CA ALA A 95 5.19 19.72 -2.60
C ALA A 95 4.71 21.04 -3.24
N LEU A 96 3.52 21.03 -3.85
CA LEU A 96 2.95 22.21 -4.50
C LEU A 96 2.69 23.36 -3.50
N TRP A 97 1.99 23.07 -2.41
CA TRP A 97 1.63 24.09 -1.42
C TRP A 97 2.82 24.55 -0.58
N GLY A 98 3.77 23.65 -0.30
CA GLY A 98 5.06 23.99 0.31
C GLY A 98 5.85 24.95 -0.57
N GLY A 99 5.96 24.63 -1.87
CA GLY A 99 6.57 25.49 -2.88
C GLY A 99 5.99 26.90 -2.92
N LEU A 100 4.66 27.00 -3.04
CA LEU A 100 3.94 28.28 -3.00
C LEU A 100 4.23 29.05 -1.71
N THR A 101 4.17 28.38 -0.56
CA THR A 101 4.44 28.97 0.75
C THR A 101 5.86 29.53 0.83
N THR A 102 6.85 28.80 0.33
CA THR A 102 8.24 29.25 0.30
C THR A 102 8.41 30.50 -0.56
N ILE A 103 7.81 30.53 -1.75
CA ILE A 103 7.88 31.70 -2.64
C ILE A 103 7.24 32.94 -1.98
N LEU A 104 6.03 32.79 -1.44
CA LEU A 104 5.32 33.90 -0.78
C LEU A 104 6.08 34.41 0.45
N THR A 105 6.61 33.50 1.26
CA THR A 105 7.41 33.87 2.44
C THR A 105 8.69 34.62 2.03
N ALA A 106 9.38 34.16 0.99
CA ALA A 106 10.58 34.81 0.47
C ALA A 106 10.29 36.22 -0.10
N ALA A 107 9.08 36.45 -0.60
CA ALA A 107 8.61 37.76 -1.07
C ALA A 107 8.15 38.71 0.07
N GLY A 108 8.19 38.27 1.34
CA GLY A 108 7.75 39.07 2.48
C GLY A 108 6.23 39.13 2.66
N PHE A 109 5.50 38.18 2.08
CA PHE A 109 4.03 38.14 2.20
C PHE A 109 3.63 37.84 3.66
N PRO A 110 2.62 38.52 4.23
CA PRO A 110 2.20 38.29 5.61
C PRO A 110 1.71 36.85 5.82
N VAL A 111 2.27 36.15 6.81
CA VAL A 111 1.93 34.76 7.15
C VAL A 111 0.42 34.50 7.28
N PRO A 112 -0.40 35.38 7.88
CA PRO A 112 -1.85 35.16 7.97
C PRO A 112 -2.58 35.09 6.62
N LEU A 113 -1.95 35.57 5.55
CA LEU A 113 -2.52 35.62 4.20
C LEU A 113 -1.98 34.53 3.28
N ILE A 114 -1.06 33.69 3.75
CA ILE A 114 -0.55 32.56 2.98
C ILE A 114 -1.63 31.48 2.91
N PRO A 115 -2.00 31.00 1.70
CA PRO A 115 -2.98 29.93 1.55
C PRO A 115 -2.55 28.67 2.30
N LYS A 116 -3.48 28.06 3.04
CA LYS A 116 -3.24 26.78 3.70
C LYS A 116 -3.32 25.64 2.68
N ALA A 117 -2.47 24.63 2.85
CA ALA A 117 -2.61 23.39 2.10
C ALA A 117 -4.01 22.78 2.32
N PRO A 118 -4.62 22.17 1.28
CA PRO A 118 -5.86 21.43 1.40
C PRO A 118 -5.66 20.27 2.38
N PRO A 119 -6.75 19.81 3.03
CA PRO A 119 -6.66 18.67 3.90
C PRO A 119 -6.10 17.46 3.14
N SER A 120 -5.12 16.81 3.76
CA SER A 120 -4.61 15.52 3.31
C SER A 120 -5.73 14.49 3.28
N VAL A 121 -5.73 13.63 2.27
CA VAL A 121 -6.68 12.51 2.13
C VAL A 121 -6.17 11.33 2.94
#